data_AF-A3W2K9-F1
#
_entry.id   AF-A3W2K9-F1
#
_cell.length_a   1.000
_cell.length_b   1.000
_cell.length_c   1.000
_cell.angle_alpha   90.00
_cell.angle_beta   90.00
_cell.angle_gamma   90.00
#
_symmetry.space_group_name_H-M   'P 1'
#
loop_
_entity.id
_entity.type
_entity.pdbx_description
1 polymer ?
#
loop_
_entity_poly.entity_id
_entity_poly.type
_entity_poly.pdbx_seq_one_letter_code
_entity_poly.pdbx_strand_id
1 'polypeptide(L)'
;MAPGGEAVDGLLVGHRLMDAGEYELAHKAYTRAAVSDGMTADVLAGLGSANLALGRLGTAERLLREAIEMPDATPETWNNLGVVLVEQGQYPEAEQILRRAYALDNGESDAIRDNLRLALAKTENSDYGVEQEQDYKLVRRGSGDYLIRKIP
;
A
#
# COMPACT_ATOMS: atom_id res chain seq x y z
N MET A 1 5.37 -41.67 -7.45
CA MET A 1 5.83 -40.25 -7.50
C MET A 1 4.84 -39.53 -8.41
N ALA A 2 3.87 -38.82 -7.81
CA ALA A 2 2.89 -38.05 -8.58
C ALA A 2 3.55 -36.79 -9.15
N PRO A 3 3.16 -36.31 -10.35
CA PRO A 3 3.73 -35.09 -10.90
C PRO A 3 3.32 -33.95 -9.97
N GLY A 4 4.32 -33.27 -9.39
CA GLY A 4 4.09 -32.03 -8.66
C GLY A 4 3.50 -31.03 -9.64
N GLY A 5 2.19 -30.82 -9.58
CA GLY A 5 1.57 -29.68 -10.27
C GLY A 5 2.31 -28.44 -9.79
N GLU A 6 2.81 -27.63 -10.73
CA GLU A 6 3.41 -26.33 -10.43
C GLU A 6 2.58 -25.65 -9.35
N ALA A 7 3.17 -25.46 -8.17
CA ALA A 7 2.52 -24.68 -7.13
C ALA A 7 2.27 -23.30 -7.74
N VAL A 8 1.01 -22.96 -7.95
CA VAL A 8 0.66 -21.66 -8.54
C VAL A 8 1.24 -20.59 -7.61
N ASP A 9 2.09 -19.73 -8.17
CA ASP A 9 2.75 -18.65 -7.44
C ASP A 9 1.72 -17.85 -6.64
N GLY A 10 1.87 -17.89 -5.31
CA GLY A 10 0.94 -17.26 -4.37
C GLY A 10 0.93 -15.74 -4.49
N LEU A 11 2.04 -15.13 -4.92
CA LEU A 11 2.12 -13.68 -5.20
C LEU A 11 1.29 -13.35 -6.42
N LEU A 12 1.48 -14.06 -7.54
CA LEU A 12 0.72 -13.83 -8.76
C LEU A 12 -0.79 -14.01 -8.54
N VAL A 13 -1.18 -15.05 -7.81
CA VAL A 13 -2.59 -15.28 -7.45
C VAL A 13 -3.10 -14.16 -6.56
N GLY A 14 -2.30 -13.74 -5.58
CA GLY A 14 -2.62 -12.60 -4.71
C GLY A 14 -2.89 -11.32 -5.50
N HIS A 15 -2.00 -10.94 -6.42
CA HIS A 15 -2.18 -9.75 -7.26
C HIS A 15 -3.46 -9.82 -8.10
N ARG A 16 -3.76 -10.97 -8.70
CA ARG A 16 -4.99 -11.16 -9.49
C ARG A 16 -6.25 -11.05 -8.63
N LEU A 17 -6.21 -11.58 -7.41
CA LEU A 17 -7.34 -11.48 -6.47
C LEU A 17 -7.51 -10.05 -5.96
N MET A 18 -6.42 -9.33 -5.75
CA MET A 18 -6.48 -7.89 -5.44
C MET A 18 -7.10 -7.10 -6.60
N ASP A 19 -6.74 -7.39 -7.85
CA ASP A 19 -7.35 -6.78 -9.04
C ASP A 19 -8.85 -7.11 -9.18
N ALA A 20 -9.25 -8.30 -8.74
CA ALA A 20 -10.65 -8.73 -8.71
C ALA A 20 -11.45 -8.16 -7.53
N GLY A 21 -10.81 -7.45 -6.58
CA GLY A 21 -11.45 -6.95 -5.37
C GLY A 21 -11.68 -8.01 -4.28
N GLU A 22 -11.13 -9.21 -4.46
CA GLU A 22 -11.29 -10.37 -3.57
C GLU A 22 -10.23 -10.35 -2.47
N TYR A 23 -10.22 -9.29 -1.65
CA TYR A 23 -9.10 -8.98 -0.75
C TYR A 23 -8.82 -10.04 0.32
N GLU A 24 -9.84 -10.73 0.83
CA GLU A 24 -9.64 -11.85 1.77
C GLU A 24 -8.97 -13.06 1.10
N LEU A 25 -9.34 -13.33 -0.15
CA LEU A 25 -8.71 -14.40 -0.92
C LEU A 25 -7.27 -14.01 -1.28
N ALA A 26 -7.03 -12.75 -1.65
CA ALA A 26 -5.69 -12.22 -1.89
C ALA A 26 -4.80 -12.37 -0.66
N HIS A 27 -5.30 -11.98 0.52
CA HIS A 27 -4.59 -12.16 1.79
C HIS A 27 -4.20 -13.63 2.02
N LYS A 28 -5.12 -14.57 1.76
CA LYS A 28 -4.82 -16.01 1.87
C LYS A 28 -3.77 -16.47 0.85
N ALA A 29 -3.80 -15.94 -0.37
CA ALA A 29 -2.83 -16.27 -1.41
C ALA A 29 -1.43 -15.75 -1.03
N TYR A 30 -1.31 -14.49 -0.59
CA TYR A 30 -0.05 -13.94 -0.09
C TYR A 30 0.45 -14.67 1.16
N THR A 31 -0.45 -15.10 2.06
CA THR A 31 -0.07 -15.91 3.22
C THR A 31 0.53 -17.25 2.79
N ARG A 32 0.06 -17.84 1.68
CA ARG A 32 0.66 -19.05 1.12
C ARG A 32 2.03 -18.75 0.48
N ALA A 33 2.17 -17.63 -0.22
CA ALA A 33 3.47 -17.18 -0.75
C ALA A 33 4.47 -16.96 0.39
N ALA A 34 4.04 -16.39 1.52
CA ALA A 34 4.88 -16.24 2.70
C ALA A 34 5.42 -17.57 3.25
N VAL A 35 4.63 -18.64 3.14
CA VAL A 35 5.03 -19.98 3.59
C VAL A 35 6.01 -20.63 2.61
N SER A 36 5.86 -20.41 1.31
CA SER A 36 6.74 -21.02 0.30
C SER A 36 8.04 -20.23 0.07
N ASP A 37 7.92 -18.90 -0.02
CA ASP A 37 8.97 -18.01 -0.52
C ASP A 37 9.56 -17.14 0.60
N GLY A 38 8.90 -17.11 1.76
CA GLY A 38 9.27 -16.30 2.91
C GLY A 38 8.62 -14.92 2.94
N MET A 39 8.90 -14.17 4.00
CA MET A 39 8.44 -12.78 4.14
C MET A 39 9.35 -11.83 3.36
N THR A 40 9.28 -11.89 2.02
CA THR A 40 9.98 -10.95 1.12
C THR A 40 9.29 -9.59 1.10
N ALA A 41 9.94 -8.57 0.52
CA ALA A 41 9.34 -7.24 0.38
C ALA A 41 7.99 -7.30 -0.35
N ASP A 42 7.92 -8.04 -1.47
CA ASP A 42 6.70 -8.18 -2.27
C ASP A 42 5.58 -8.90 -1.51
N VAL A 43 5.90 -9.94 -0.73
CA VAL A 43 4.91 -10.67 0.08
C VAL A 43 4.38 -9.77 1.20
N LEU A 44 5.26 -9.07 1.91
CA LEU A 44 4.88 -8.12 2.96
C LEU A 44 4.04 -6.96 2.39
N ALA A 45 4.45 -6.41 1.25
CA ALA A 45 3.72 -5.36 0.55
C ALA A 45 2.35 -5.84 0.06
N GLY A 46 2.25 -7.06 -0.48
CA GLY A 46 0.99 -7.68 -0.89
C GLY A 46 0.04 -7.90 0.29
N LEU A 47 0.53 -8.46 1.39
CA LEU A 47 -0.26 -8.60 2.64
C LEU A 47 -0.68 -7.24 3.20
N GLY A 48 0.22 -6.25 3.19
CA GLY A 48 -0.06 -4.89 3.61
C GLY A 48 -1.16 -4.25 2.76
N SER A 49 -1.07 -4.39 1.45
CA SER A 49 -2.04 -3.88 0.48
C SER A 49 -3.42 -4.54 0.63
N ALA A 50 -3.46 -5.85 0.88
CA ALA A 50 -4.70 -6.56 1.17
C ALA A 50 -5.33 -6.11 2.50
N ASN A 51 -4.52 -5.89 3.53
CA ASN A 51 -5.01 -5.39 4.81
C ASN A 51 -5.51 -3.95 4.71
N LEU A 52 -4.87 -3.09 3.92
CA LEU A 52 -5.36 -1.74 3.62
C LEU A 52 -6.74 -1.80 2.95
N ALA A 53 -6.90 -2.64 1.91
CA ALA A 53 -8.19 -2.80 1.23
C ALA A 53 -9.31 -3.29 2.15
N LEU A 54 -8.95 -4.08 3.17
CA LEU A 54 -9.86 -4.61 4.20
C LEU A 54 -10.10 -3.62 5.36
N GLY A 55 -9.53 -2.42 5.32
CA GLY A 55 -9.63 -1.42 6.40
C GLY A 55 -8.85 -1.78 7.66
N ARG A 56 -7.96 -2.76 7.61
CA ARG A 56 -7.13 -3.23 8.73
C ARG A 56 -5.86 -2.38 8.85
N LEU A 57 -6.03 -1.08 9.04
CA LEU A 57 -4.98 -0.07 8.90
C LEU A 57 -3.73 -0.36 9.75
N GLY A 58 -3.88 -0.69 11.05
CA GLY A 58 -2.71 -0.98 11.90
C GLY A 58 -1.94 -2.24 11.49
N THR A 59 -2.60 -3.23 10.89
CA THR A 59 -1.91 -4.41 10.35
C THR A 59 -1.20 -4.07 9.05
N ALA A 60 -1.85 -3.29 8.18
CA ALA A 60 -1.26 -2.80 6.94
C ALA A 60 0.00 -1.97 7.21
N GLU A 61 -0.07 -1.03 8.16
CA GLU A 61 1.05 -0.18 8.56
C GLU A 61 2.25 -1.02 8.99
N ARG A 62 2.06 -1.95 9.93
CA ARG A 62 3.14 -2.81 10.44
C ARG A 62 3.82 -3.58 9.31
N LEU A 63 3.02 -4.23 8.44
CA LEU A 63 3.55 -5.03 7.33
C LEU A 63 4.30 -4.18 6.31
N LEU A 64 3.78 -2.99 5.98
CA LEU A 64 4.42 -2.09 5.03
C LEU A 64 5.69 -1.45 5.60
N ARG A 65 5.73 -1.18 6.92
CA ARG A 65 6.97 -0.78 7.61
C ARG A 65 8.03 -1.87 7.53
N GLU A 66 7.66 -3.13 7.76
CA GLU A 66 8.60 -4.25 7.58
C GLU A 66 9.06 -4.36 6.11
N ALA A 67 8.15 -4.14 5.16
CA ALA A 67 8.46 -4.20 3.73
C ALA A 67 9.46 -3.12 3.28
N ILE A 68 9.35 -1.87 3.76
CA ILE A 68 10.25 -0.79 3.34
C ILE A 68 11.69 -0.92 3.86
N GLU A 69 11.90 -1.72 4.90
CA GLU A 69 13.24 -2.04 5.42
C GLU A 69 13.95 -3.10 4.58
N MET A 70 13.24 -3.76 3.66
CA MET A 70 13.81 -4.77 2.78
C MET A 70 14.56 -4.13 1.59
N PRO A 71 15.68 -4.71 1.13
CA PRO A 71 16.51 -4.11 0.07
C PRO A 71 15.80 -3.88 -1.27
N ASP A 72 14.77 -4.68 -1.55
CA ASP A 72 13.97 -4.73 -2.77
C ASP A 72 12.66 -3.93 -2.65
N ALA A 73 12.48 -3.15 -1.58
CA ALA A 73 11.33 -2.27 -1.42
C ALA A 73 11.16 -1.29 -2.60
N THR A 74 9.99 -1.33 -3.25
CA THR A 74 9.68 -0.50 -4.42
C THR A 74 9.03 0.83 -4.01
N PRO A 75 9.05 1.87 -4.86
CA PRO A 75 8.34 3.13 -4.58
C PRO A 75 6.85 2.95 -4.29
N GLU A 76 6.21 1.93 -4.88
CA GLU A 76 4.82 1.53 -4.62
C GLU A 76 4.62 1.09 -3.16
N THR A 77 5.55 0.32 -2.59
CA THR A 77 5.50 -0.07 -1.17
C THR A 77 5.55 1.15 -0.25
N TRP A 78 6.44 2.10 -0.54
CA TRP A 78 6.52 3.37 0.20
C TRP A 78 5.23 4.20 0.03
N ASN A 79 4.69 4.26 -1.18
CA ASN A 79 3.42 4.96 -1.44
C ASN A 79 2.27 4.37 -0.62
N ASN A 80 2.16 3.05 -0.58
CA ASN A 80 1.12 2.36 0.17
C ASN A 80 1.23 2.62 1.67
N LEU A 81 2.43 2.64 2.25
CA LEU A 81 2.62 3.05 3.64
C LEU A 81 2.16 4.49 3.86
N GLY A 82 2.53 5.39 2.95
CA GLY A 82 2.07 6.77 2.96
C GLY A 82 0.54 6.88 2.96
N VAL A 83 -0.14 6.11 2.12
CA VAL A 83 -1.61 6.05 2.06
C VAL A 83 -2.20 5.56 3.38
N VAL A 84 -1.67 4.48 3.96
CA VAL A 84 -2.12 3.98 5.28
C VAL A 84 -2.03 5.08 6.34
N LEU A 85 -0.92 5.81 6.38
CA LEU A 85 -0.71 6.89 7.35
C LEU A 85 -1.66 8.08 7.11
N VAL A 86 -2.01 8.41 5.86
CA VAL A 86 -3.05 9.42 5.59
C VAL A 86 -4.41 8.95 6.12
N GLU A 87 -4.79 7.70 5.88
CA GLU A 87 -6.06 7.13 6.36
C GLU A 87 -6.12 7.05 7.89
N GLN A 88 -4.97 6.92 8.56
CA GLN A 88 -4.86 7.00 10.03
C GLN A 88 -4.80 8.44 10.57
N GLY A 89 -4.79 9.46 9.71
CA GLY A 89 -4.67 10.86 10.10
C GLY A 89 -3.26 11.29 10.51
N GLN A 90 -2.24 10.47 10.28
CA GLN A 90 -0.84 10.73 10.63
C GLN A 90 -0.13 11.54 9.53
N TYR A 91 -0.69 12.71 9.19
CA TYR A 91 -0.29 13.49 8.01
C TYR A 91 1.19 13.90 7.97
N PRO A 92 1.82 14.38 9.07
CA PRO A 92 3.23 14.77 9.02
C PRO A 92 4.16 13.60 8.70
N GLU A 93 3.83 12.39 9.15
CA GLU A 93 4.62 11.20 8.85
C GLU A 93 4.32 10.70 7.43
N ALA A 94 3.05 10.68 7.02
CA ALA A 94 2.64 10.34 5.67
C ALA A 94 3.37 11.19 4.63
N GLU A 95 3.51 12.50 4.88
CA GLU A 95 4.26 13.40 4.02
C GLU A 95 5.72 12.94 3.85
N GLN A 96 6.41 12.62 4.94
CA GLN A 96 7.82 12.19 4.88
C GLN A 96 7.96 10.90 4.06
N ILE A 97 7.08 9.93 4.29
CA ILE A 97 7.05 8.66 3.57
C ILE A 97 6.76 8.87 2.08
N LEU A 98 5.77 9.71 1.74
CA LEU A 98 5.41 10.00 0.34
C LEU A 98 6.47 10.82 -0.39
N ARG A 99 7.19 11.71 0.30
CA ARG A 99 8.38 12.37 -0.27
C ARG A 99 9.46 11.37 -0.63
N ARG A 100 9.67 10.34 0.21
CA ARG A 100 10.61 9.26 -0.09
C ARG A 100 10.16 8.43 -1.27
N ALA A 101 8.89 8.04 -1.33
CA ALA A 101 8.31 7.34 -2.48
C ALA A 101 8.51 8.13 -3.78
N TYR A 102 8.19 9.42 -3.78
CA TYR A 102 8.35 10.31 -4.92
C TYR A 102 9.80 10.42 -5.39
N ALA A 103 10.74 10.56 -4.45
CA ALA A 103 12.16 10.64 -4.77
C ALA A 103 12.70 9.32 -5.35
N LEU A 104 12.27 8.16 -4.84
CA LEU A 104 12.67 6.84 -5.34
C LEU A 104 12.15 6.57 -6.75
N ASP A 105 10.96 7.08 -7.06
CA ASP A 105 10.33 6.95 -8.37
C ASP A 105 10.75 8.05 -9.37
N ASN A 106 11.64 8.97 -8.95
CA ASN A 106 11.99 10.17 -9.70
C ASN A 106 10.79 11.04 -10.11
N GLY A 107 9.66 10.89 -9.40
CA GLY A 107 8.44 11.63 -9.64
C GLY A 107 7.65 11.24 -10.88
N GLU A 108 7.85 10.04 -11.43
CA GLU A 108 7.19 9.57 -12.66
C GLU A 108 5.71 9.20 -12.43
N SER A 109 5.38 8.60 -11.28
CA SER A 109 4.05 8.12 -10.93
C SER A 109 3.12 9.26 -10.53
N ASP A 110 2.04 9.41 -11.32
CA ASP A 110 0.95 10.32 -10.99
C ASP A 110 0.31 9.99 -9.64
N ALA A 111 0.21 8.70 -9.29
CA ALA A 111 -0.40 8.27 -8.03
C ALA A 111 0.41 8.77 -6.82
N ILE A 112 1.72 8.57 -6.85
CA ILE A 112 2.63 9.02 -5.80
C ILE A 112 2.62 10.55 -5.71
N ARG A 113 2.66 11.23 -6.86
CA ARG A 113 2.61 12.70 -6.92
C ARG A 113 1.32 13.27 -6.32
N ASP A 114 0.18 12.64 -6.62
CA ASP A 114 -1.12 13.09 -6.15
C ASP A 114 -1.32 12.81 -4.65
N ASN A 115 -0.90 11.64 -4.17
CA ASN A 115 -0.92 11.31 -2.74
C ASN A 115 -0.03 12.25 -1.94
N LEU A 116 1.20 12.52 -2.42
CA LEU A 116 2.09 13.48 -1.78
C LEU A 116 1.46 14.87 -1.71
N ARG A 117 0.83 15.34 -2.79
CA ARG A 117 0.11 16.63 -2.78
C ARG A 117 -1.00 16.66 -1.73
N LEU A 118 -1.75 15.57 -1.59
CA LEU A 118 -2.80 15.48 -0.57
C LEU A 118 -2.22 15.50 0.84
N ALA A 119 -1.17 14.72 1.10
CA ALA A 119 -0.52 14.68 2.40
C ALA A 119 0.02 16.05 2.80
N LEU A 120 0.67 16.77 1.88
CA LEU A 120 1.14 18.15 2.10
C LEU A 120 0.00 19.08 2.52
N ALA A 121 -1.10 19.08 1.74
CA ALA A 121 -2.25 19.90 2.06
C ALA A 121 -2.87 19.55 3.42
N LYS A 122 -2.79 18.28 3.84
CA LYS A 122 -3.30 17.82 5.12
C LYS A 122 -2.38 18.17 6.29
N THR A 123 -1.07 18.05 6.12
CA THR A 123 -0.08 18.55 7.09
C THR A 123 -0.29 20.05 7.34
N GLU A 124 -0.38 20.86 6.27
CA GLU A 124 -0.60 22.30 6.39
C GLU A 124 -1.91 22.62 7.15
N ASN A 125 -3.03 21.97 6.79
CA ASN A 125 -4.31 22.22 7.48
C ASN A 125 -4.33 21.76 8.94
N SER A 126 -3.62 20.67 9.26
CA SER A 126 -3.50 20.17 10.63
C SER A 126 -2.80 21.18 11.54
N ASP A 127 -1.79 21.88 11.02
CA ASP A 127 -1.06 22.92 11.78
C ASP A 127 -1.90 24.18 12.04
N TYR A 128 -2.89 24.46 11.17
CA TYR A 128 -3.78 25.61 11.32
C TYR A 128 -5.10 25.31 12.06
N GLY A 129 -5.30 24.09 12.57
CA GLY A 129 -6.47 23.72 13.40
C GLY A 129 -7.81 23.71 12.66
N VAL A 130 -7.81 23.74 11.33
CA VAL A 130 -9.00 23.64 10.49
C VAL A 130 -9.15 22.19 10.00
N GLU A 131 -9.81 21.37 10.80
CA GLU A 131 -10.29 20.05 10.35
C GLU A 131 -11.44 20.26 9.35
N GLN A 132 -11.11 20.52 8.09
CA GLN A 132 -12.04 20.20 7.01
C GLN A 132 -11.94 18.70 6.78
N GLU A 133 -12.94 17.97 7.31
CA GLU A 133 -13.35 16.67 6.79
C GLU A 133 -13.66 16.88 5.30
N GLN A 134 -12.71 16.50 4.45
CA GLN A 134 -12.94 16.42 3.03
C GLN A 134 -13.12 14.94 2.75
N ASP A 135 -14.22 14.57 2.13
CA ASP A 135 -14.46 13.17 1.84
C ASP A 135 -13.50 12.71 0.73
N TYR A 136 -12.69 11.70 1.02
CA TYR A 136 -11.83 11.03 0.03
C TYR A 136 -12.12 9.54 0.01
N LYS A 137 -11.74 8.92 -1.09
CA LYS A 137 -11.78 7.48 -1.29
C LYS A 137 -10.42 6.99 -1.76
N LEU A 138 -10.06 5.81 -1.31
CA LEU A 138 -8.95 5.06 -1.85
C LEU A 138 -9.33 4.45 -3.19
N VAL A 139 -8.47 4.63 -4.19
CA VAL A 139 -8.58 4.02 -5.51
C VAL A 139 -7.33 3.21 -5.74
N ARG A 140 -7.48 1.89 -5.82
CA ARG A 140 -6.37 1.00 -6.17
C ARG A 140 -6.01 1.13 -7.66
N ARG A 141 -4.72 1.08 -7.97
CA ARG A 141 -4.11 1.14 -9.30
C ARG A 141 -3.17 -0.06 -9.44
N GLY A 142 -3.24 -0.80 -10.55
CA GLY A 142 -2.34 -1.94 -10.77
C GLY A 142 -2.40 -2.98 -9.65
N SER A 143 -1.28 -3.67 -9.38
CA SER A 143 -1.18 -4.84 -8.50
C SER A 143 -1.16 -4.54 -6.99
N GLY A 144 -1.02 -3.30 -6.55
CA GLY A 144 -0.95 -2.97 -5.13
C GLY A 144 -0.99 -1.48 -4.81
N ASP A 145 -0.70 -0.61 -5.78
CA ASP A 145 -0.58 0.83 -5.61
C ASP A 145 -1.91 1.51 -5.28
N TYR A 146 -1.92 2.45 -4.33
CA TYR A 146 -3.12 3.19 -3.96
C TYR A 146 -3.00 4.67 -4.30
N LEU A 147 -4.10 5.24 -4.78
CA LEU A 147 -4.28 6.67 -5.01
C LEU A 147 -5.46 7.17 -4.18
N ILE A 148 -5.23 8.22 -3.39
CA ILE A 148 -6.27 8.89 -2.61
C ILE A 148 -6.93 9.94 -3.49
N ARG A 149 -8.26 9.87 -3.63
CA ARG A 149 -9.04 10.80 -4.45
C ARG A 149 -10.12 11.47 -3.66
N LYS A 150 -10.29 12.78 -3.84
CA LYS A 150 -11.46 13.52 -3.33
C LYS A 150 -12.75 12.99 -3.97
N ILE A 151 -13.80 12.91 -3.17
CA ILE A 151 -15.16 12.65 -3.65
C ILE A 151 -15.70 13.98 -4.23
N PRO A 152 -16.20 13.99 -5.49
CA PRO A 152 -16.74 15.18 -6.12
C PRO A 152 -18.06 15.65 -5.49
#